data_AF-A0A840J7S4-F1
#
_entry.id   AF-A0A840J7S4-F1
#
_cell.length_a   1.000
_cell.length_b   1.000
_cell.length_c   1.000
_cell.angle_alpha   90.00
_cell.angle_beta   90.00
_cell.angle_gamma   90.00
#
_symmetry.space_group_name_H-M   'P 1'
#
loop_
_entity.id
_entity.type
_entity.pdbx_description
1 polymer ?
#
loop_
_entity_poly.entity_id
_entity_poly.type
_entity_poly.pdbx_seq_one_letter_code
_entity_poly.pdbx_strand_id
1 'polypeptide(L)'
;MATWPPQLTDLKEDATIPGTGDDAVLQSVLDAAVAMVQRVRSDLDFGPHPLGTPPSDDVWLGTIRLAARWFARRRSPEALVDMAELGAARIPAFDPDIERLLGIGRFRGPVFA
;
A
#
# COMPACT_ATOMS: atom_id res chain seq x y z
N MET A 1 4.89 -15.15 -9.67
CA MET A 1 4.62 -14.63 -8.33
C MET A 1 5.64 -13.56 -8.06
N ALA A 2 5.19 -12.36 -7.72
CA ALA A 2 6.10 -11.28 -7.36
C ALA A 2 6.85 -11.61 -6.05
N THR A 3 8.13 -11.24 -5.97
CA THR A 3 8.93 -11.48 -4.76
C THR A 3 8.45 -10.54 -3.65
N TRP A 4 8.18 -11.11 -2.46
CA TRP A 4 7.93 -10.31 -1.26
C TRP A 4 9.24 -9.95 -0.55
N PRO A 5 9.39 -8.73 0.00
CA PRO A 5 8.47 -7.59 -0.12
C PRO A 5 8.56 -6.89 -1.48
N PRO A 6 7.53 -6.13 -1.88
CA PRO A 6 7.66 -5.19 -3.00
C PRO A 6 8.84 -4.24 -2.80
N GLN A 7 9.50 -3.88 -3.90
CA GLN A 7 10.66 -3.01 -3.92
C GLN A 7 10.29 -1.58 -4.29
N LEU A 8 11.18 -0.63 -4.00
CA LEU A 8 10.99 0.78 -4.36
C LEU A 8 10.81 0.99 -5.86
N THR A 9 11.48 0.18 -6.69
CA THR A 9 11.32 0.20 -8.15
C THR A 9 9.89 -0.10 -8.54
N ASP A 10 9.28 -1.12 -7.93
CA ASP A 10 7.92 -1.56 -8.22
C ASP A 10 6.91 -0.45 -7.87
N LEU A 11 7.10 0.21 -6.72
CA LEU A 11 6.28 1.35 -6.31
C LEU A 11 6.40 2.52 -7.30
N LYS A 12 7.61 2.84 -7.76
CA LYS A 12 7.85 3.96 -8.67
C LYS A 12 7.27 3.68 -10.06
N GLU A 13 7.40 2.46 -10.55
CA GLU A 13 6.81 2.00 -11.80
C GLU A 13 5.27 2.09 -11.74
N ASP A 14 4.67 1.54 -10.70
CA ASP A 14 3.22 1.49 -10.52
C ASP A 14 2.57 2.88 -10.35
N ALA A 15 3.25 3.79 -9.64
CA ALA A 15 2.79 5.14 -9.39
C ALA A 15 3.24 6.16 -10.45
N THR A 16 4.01 5.75 -11.45
CA THR A 16 4.60 6.63 -12.48
C THR A 16 5.37 7.81 -11.87
N ILE A 17 6.19 7.54 -10.84
CA ILE A 17 6.98 8.57 -10.14
C ILE A 17 8.41 8.58 -10.70
N PRO A 18 8.81 9.63 -11.44
CA PRO A 18 10.14 9.73 -12.03
C PRO A 18 11.18 10.29 -11.03
N GLY A 19 12.46 10.06 -11.34
CA GLY A 19 13.59 10.65 -10.61
C GLY A 19 13.86 9.98 -9.26
N THR A 20 14.77 10.56 -8.47
CA THR A 20 15.23 9.99 -7.18
C THR A 20 15.02 10.91 -5.98
N GLY A 21 14.47 12.12 -6.20
CA GLY A 21 14.42 13.17 -5.17
C GLY A 21 13.55 12.84 -3.95
N ASP A 22 12.56 11.96 -4.12
CA ASP A 22 11.65 11.51 -3.05
C ASP A 22 11.94 10.05 -2.60
N ASP A 23 13.02 9.41 -3.08
CA ASP A 23 13.26 7.97 -2.88
C ASP A 23 13.31 7.55 -1.41
N ALA A 24 13.96 8.34 -0.55
CA ALA A 24 14.01 8.05 0.88
C ALA A 24 12.62 8.09 1.54
N VAL A 25 11.77 9.03 1.09
CA VAL A 25 10.39 9.16 1.60
C VAL A 25 9.52 8.03 1.07
N LEU A 26 9.64 7.71 -0.22
CA LEU A 26 8.94 6.59 -0.84
C LEU A 26 9.29 5.26 -0.16
N GLN A 27 10.58 5.02 0.08
CA GLN A 27 11.05 3.82 0.78
C GLN A 27 10.45 3.75 2.19
N SER A 28 10.51 4.83 2.95
CA SER A 28 9.95 4.85 4.31
C SER A 28 8.44 4.55 4.34
N VAL A 29 7.69 5.07 3.36
CA VAL A 29 6.26 4.80 3.24
C VAL A 29 5.98 3.36 2.78
N LEU A 30 6.80 2.82 1.88
CA LEU A 30 6.72 1.42 1.46
C LEU A 30 6.99 0.46 2.62
N ASP A 31 8.05 0.70 3.39
CA ASP A 31 8.40 -0.09 4.57
C ASP A 31 7.25 -0.09 5.60
N ALA A 32 6.64 1.08 5.81
CA ALA A 32 5.49 1.21 6.69
C ALA A 32 4.28 0.42 6.17
N ALA A 33 4.05 0.41 4.85
CA ALA A 33 2.94 -0.33 4.24
C ALA A 33 3.15 -1.84 4.36
N VAL A 34 4.36 -2.32 4.07
CA VAL A 34 4.78 -3.72 4.25
C VAL A 34 4.58 -4.14 5.70
N ALA A 35 5.10 -3.38 6.67
CA ALA A 35 4.96 -3.70 8.08
C ALA A 35 3.50 -3.71 8.55
N MET A 36 2.66 -2.79 8.04
CA MET A 36 1.23 -2.77 8.33
C MET A 36 0.56 -4.03 7.80
N VAL A 37 0.79 -4.39 6.53
CA VAL A 37 0.20 -5.57 5.90
C VAL A 37 0.63 -6.85 6.61
N GLN A 38 1.91 -7.00 6.93
CA GLN A 38 2.42 -8.15 7.70
C GLN A 38 1.76 -8.27 9.08
N ARG A 39 1.56 -7.14 9.76
CA ARG A 39 0.89 -7.13 11.07
C ARG A 39 -0.58 -7.52 10.99
N VAL A 40 -1.30 -7.04 9.96
CA VAL A 40 -2.75 -7.30 9.86
C VAL A 40 -3.07 -8.63 9.20
N ARG A 41 -2.25 -9.10 8.26
CA ARG A 41 -2.40 -10.39 7.55
C ARG A 41 -1.50 -11.46 8.16
N SER A 42 -1.64 -11.69 9.46
CA SER A 42 -0.91 -12.75 10.18
C SER A 42 -1.26 -14.17 9.71
N ASP A 43 -2.29 -14.31 8.87
CA ASP A 43 -2.65 -15.56 8.18
C ASP A 43 -1.69 -15.93 7.04
N LEU A 44 -0.85 -14.99 6.60
CA LEU A 44 0.11 -15.19 5.52
C LEU A 44 1.53 -15.37 6.06
N ASP A 45 2.32 -16.19 5.35
CA ASP A 45 3.74 -16.38 5.61
C ASP A 45 4.58 -15.52 4.67
N PHE A 46 5.22 -14.50 5.24
CA PHE A 46 6.05 -13.53 4.52
C PHE A 46 7.54 -13.86 4.57
N GLY A 47 7.91 -15.06 5.06
CA GLY A 47 9.29 -15.51 5.12
C GLY A 47 9.90 -15.71 3.73
N PRO A 48 11.25 -15.74 3.62
CA PRO A 48 11.94 -16.02 2.36
C PRO A 48 11.68 -17.44 1.84
N HIS A 49 11.33 -18.36 2.74
CA HIS A 49 10.95 -19.74 2.46
C HIS A 49 9.66 -20.05 3.22
N PRO A 50 8.50 -19.62 2.69
CA PRO A 50 7.24 -19.74 3.41
C PRO A 50 6.88 -21.20 3.58
N LEU A 51 6.59 -21.58 4.82
CA LEU A 51 6.02 -22.88 5.18
C LEU A 51 4.48 -22.83 5.21
N GLY A 52 3.91 -21.62 5.30
CA GLY A 52 2.48 -21.36 5.21
C GLY A 52 2.02 -20.81 3.85
N THR A 53 0.84 -20.19 3.83
CA THR A 53 0.31 -19.55 2.62
C THR A 53 1.11 -18.29 2.28
N PRO A 54 1.82 -18.23 1.15
CA PRO A 54 2.57 -17.04 0.77
C PRO A 54 1.63 -15.89 0.39
N PRO A 55 2.10 -14.63 0.45
CA PRO A 55 1.34 -13.51 -0.08
C PRO A 55 1.08 -13.69 -1.58
N SER A 56 -0.18 -13.55 -1.98
CA SER A 56 -0.61 -13.55 -3.38
C SER A 56 -0.22 -12.25 -4.09
N ASP A 57 -0.26 -12.25 -5.43
CA ASP A 57 0.00 -11.06 -6.25
C ASP A 57 -0.98 -9.89 -5.91
N ASP A 58 -2.22 -10.18 -5.47
CA ASP A 58 -3.16 -9.16 -4.99
C ASP A 58 -2.67 -8.43 -3.73
N VAL A 59 -2.10 -9.18 -2.78
CA VAL A 59 -1.53 -8.62 -1.55
C VAL A 59 -0.31 -7.78 -1.88
N TRP A 60 0.49 -8.23 -2.84
CA TRP A 60 1.65 -7.49 -3.34
C TRP A 60 1.22 -6.16 -3.98
N LEU A 61 0.30 -6.20 -4.95
CA LEU A 61 -0.21 -4.99 -5.64
C LEU A 61 -0.94 -4.05 -4.67
N GLY A 62 -1.77 -4.60 -3.79
CA GLY A 62 -2.47 -3.84 -2.76
C GLY A 62 -1.50 -3.11 -1.82
N THR A 63 -0.35 -3.71 -1.51
CA THR A 63 0.69 -3.08 -0.66
C THR A 63 1.34 -1.90 -1.37
N ILE A 64 1.67 -2.05 -2.65
CA ILE A 64 2.20 -0.95 -3.47
C ILE A 64 1.21 0.21 -3.56
N ARG A 65 -0.05 -0.08 -3.91
CA ARG A 65 -1.09 0.95 -4.03
C ARG A 65 -1.39 1.62 -2.69
N LEU A 66 -1.31 0.89 -1.57
CA LEU A 66 -1.39 1.44 -0.22
C LEU A 66 -0.26 2.44 0.04
N ALA A 67 0.98 2.08 -0.27
CA ALA A 67 2.14 2.95 -0.11
C ALA A 67 2.03 4.22 -0.98
N ALA A 68 1.65 4.07 -2.25
CA ALA A 68 1.42 5.19 -3.16
C ALA A 68 0.36 6.17 -2.62
N ARG A 69 -0.76 5.65 -2.09
CA ARG A 69 -1.82 6.47 -1.49
C ARG A 69 -1.31 7.21 -0.25
N TRP A 70 -0.58 6.56 0.64
CA TRP A 70 -0.01 7.20 1.82
C TRP A 70 0.99 8.30 1.45
N PHE A 71 1.85 8.04 0.46
CA PHE A 71 2.78 9.02 -0.06
C PHE A 71 2.05 10.25 -0.63
N ALA A 72 0.99 10.05 -1.41
CA ALA A 72 0.16 11.13 -1.96
C ALA A 72 -0.52 11.95 -0.84
N ARG A 73 -1.06 11.29 0.19
CA ARG A 73 -1.77 11.94 1.31
C ARG A 73 -0.86 12.73 2.25
N ARG A 74 0.45 12.48 2.28
CA ARG A 74 1.38 13.11 3.25
C ARG A 74 1.35 14.64 3.22
N ARG A 75 1.03 15.24 2.06
CA ARG A 75 0.98 16.70 1.86
C ARG A 75 -0.42 17.29 2.09
N SER A 76 -1.41 16.47 2.43
CA SER A 76 -2.80 16.88 2.62
C SER A 76 -3.36 16.29 3.93
N PRO A 77 -3.03 16.86 5.10
CA PRO A 77 -3.50 16.37 6.40
C PRO A 77 -5.03 16.36 6.51
N GLU A 78 -5.70 17.38 5.96
CA GLU A 78 -7.17 17.44 5.84
C GLU A 78 -7.72 16.62 4.66
N ALA A 79 -6.81 15.98 3.92
CA ALA A 79 -7.03 15.27 2.67
C ALA A 79 -7.52 16.14 1.51
N LEU A 80 -7.29 17.45 1.54
CA LEU A 80 -7.59 18.36 0.45
C LEU A 80 -6.39 18.48 -0.50
N VAL A 81 -6.62 18.25 -1.78
CA VAL A 81 -5.71 18.59 -2.88
C VAL A 81 -6.29 19.82 -3.54
N ASP A 82 -5.51 20.90 -3.56
CA ASP A 82 -5.86 22.11 -4.30
C ASP A 82 -5.77 21.82 -5.81
N MET A 83 -6.91 21.92 -6.50
CA MET A 83 -6.98 21.79 -7.96
C MET A 83 -7.10 23.17 -8.64
N ALA A 84 -6.47 24.19 -8.06
CA ALA A 84 -6.42 25.55 -8.59
C ALA A 84 -7.83 26.06 -8.95
N GLU A 85 -8.07 26.38 -10.23
CA GLU A 85 -9.34 26.92 -10.76
C GLU A 85 -10.55 25.96 -10.61
N LEU A 86 -10.33 24.67 -10.33
CA LEU A 86 -11.39 23.65 -10.20
C LEU A 86 -11.81 23.38 -8.74
N GLY A 87 -11.22 24.08 -7.76
CA GLY A 87 -11.52 23.91 -6.34
C GLY A 87 -10.71 22.80 -5.68
N ALA A 88 -11.12 22.34 -4.49
CA ALA A 88 -10.40 21.32 -3.74
C ALA A 88 -11.02 19.92 -3.92
N ALA A 89 -10.19 18.91 -4.20
CA ALA A 89 -10.60 17.51 -4.26
C ALA A 89 -10.15 16.76 -3.00
N ARG A 90 -11.00 15.88 -2.47
CA ARG A 90 -10.68 15.09 -1.26
C ARG A 90 -10.01 13.77 -1.63
N ILE A 91 -8.81 13.49 -1.11
CA ILE A 91 -8.23 12.15 -1.15
C ILE A 91 -8.91 11.31 -0.06
N PRO A 92 -9.62 10.21 -0.38
CA PRO A 92 -10.30 9.42 0.63
C PRO A 92 -9.29 8.73 1.56
N ALA A 93 -9.64 8.62 2.85
CA ALA A 93 -8.81 7.95 3.87
C ALA A 93 -8.78 6.44 3.70
N PHE A 94 -9.82 5.91 3.06
CA PHE A 94 -10.04 4.51 2.80
C PHE A 94 -10.24 4.34 1.30
N ASP A 95 -9.74 3.24 0.76
CA ASP A 95 -9.85 2.91 -0.65
C ASP A 95 -10.39 1.47 -0.71
N PRO A 96 -11.66 1.29 -1.09
CA PRO A 96 -12.30 -0.01 -1.14
C PRO A 96 -11.55 -1.05 -1.97
N ASP A 97 -10.89 -0.63 -3.04
CA ASP A 97 -10.24 -1.55 -3.97
C ASP A 97 -8.90 -2.01 -3.39
N ILE A 98 -8.13 -1.11 -2.77
CA ILE A 98 -6.93 -1.47 -2.00
C ILE A 98 -7.31 -2.39 -0.82
N GLU A 99 -8.38 -2.08 -0.09
CA GLU A 99 -8.83 -2.93 1.02
C GLU A 99 -9.26 -4.32 0.56
N ARG A 100 -9.90 -4.41 -0.61
CA ARG A 100 -10.32 -5.68 -1.22
C ARG A 100 -9.11 -6.51 -1.65
N LEU A 101 -8.12 -5.91 -2.33
CA LEU A 101 -6.86 -6.57 -2.70
C LEU A 101 -6.12 -7.11 -1.48
N LEU A 102 -6.07 -6.31 -0.41
CA LEU A 102 -5.38 -6.68 0.82
C LEU A 102 -6.21 -7.60 1.72
N GLY A 103 -7.50 -7.81 1.47
CA GLY A 103 -8.39 -8.55 2.36
C GLY A 103 -8.43 -7.98 3.78
N ILE A 104 -8.45 -6.65 3.91
CA ILE A 104 -8.45 -5.95 5.20
C ILE A 104 -9.74 -5.16 5.42
N GLY A 105 -9.88 -4.60 6.63
CA GLY A 105 -11.04 -3.79 7.00
C GLY A 105 -12.33 -4.57 6.85
N ARG A 106 -13.28 -4.03 6.09
CA ARG A 106 -14.58 -4.67 5.83
C ARG A 106 -14.52 -5.89 4.90
N PHE A 107 -13.41 -6.10 4.19
CA PHE A 107 -13.21 -7.26 3.32
C PHE A 107 -12.42 -8.37 4.01
N ARG A 108 -12.07 -8.20 5.28
CA ARG A 108 -11.43 -9.23 6.07
C ARG A 108 -12.43 -10.35 6.35
N GLY A 109 -12.06 -11.59 6.00
CA GLY A 109 -12.83 -12.77 6.34
C GLY A 109 -12.97 -12.97 7.85
N PRO A 110 -13.91 -13.81 8.30
CA PRO A 110 -14.08 -14.12 9.71
C PRO A 110 -12.77 -14.65 10.32
N VAL A 111 -12.38 -14.08 11.46
CA VAL A 111 -11.27 -14.58 12.27
C VAL A 111 -11.86 -15.56 13.27
N PHE A 112 -11.58 -16.85 13.10
CA PHE A 112 -11.91 -17.86 14.10
C PHE A 112 -10.83 -17.82 15.18
N ALA A 113 -11.26 -17.55 16.42
CA ALA A 113 -10.41 -17.55 17.61
C ALA A 113 -10.22 -18.97 18.16
#